data_AF-A0A534GAT2-F1
#
_entry.id   AF-A0A534GAT2-F1
#
_cell.length_a   1.000
_cell.length_b   1.000
_cell.length_c   1.000
_cell.angle_alpha   90.00
_cell.angle_beta   90.00
_cell.angle_gamma   90.00
#
_symmetry.space_group_name_H-M   'P 1'
#
loop_
_entity.id
_entity.type
_entity.pdbx_description
1 polymer ?
#
loop_
_entity_poly.entity_id
_entity_poly.type
_entity_poly.pdbx_seq_one_letter_code
_entity_poly.pdbx_strand_id
1 'polypeptide(L)'
;MSEIRQFFRDHGISEVEAIIPDMAGIARGKIMPAEKFAEDGGMRLPESVFLQTVTGDYPPDTGDAMSPAEIDIILKADQKTVRRVPWAAEPTAQVIHDCFYSDGRRVSMAPRHVLRNILELYAQRGWEPIVAPELEFYLVEQNRDADYPLKPPVGRSGRAEAGRQSYSIAAVNEFDPLFDDIYQFCEDQDIEIDTLIHEDGPAQMEINLIHGPPLDLADQAFLFKRTAREAALRHKMYATFMAKPHAKEPGSAMHIHQSVVDLKTRKNIFSNPDGTPSPLFFAHIGGLQKYMPAAMALFCANVNSYRRLTRYLSAPINVHWGYDNRTAGLRVPMSDAQARRVENRVGGADAN
;
A
#
# COMPACT_ATOMS: atom_id res chain seq x y z
N MET A 1 -13.94 -11.54 26.59
CA MET A 1 -13.53 -10.15 26.31
C MET A 1 -12.98 -10.16 24.89
N SER A 2 -13.40 -9.27 23.97
CA SER A 2 -12.81 -9.27 22.61
C SER A 2 -11.31 -8.95 22.69
N GLU A 3 -10.51 -9.48 21.75
CA GLU A 3 -9.05 -9.27 21.73
C GLU A 3 -8.72 -7.77 21.69
N ILE A 4 -9.49 -6.97 20.94
CA ILE A 4 -9.37 -5.51 20.90
C ILE A 4 -9.52 -4.87 22.29
N ARG A 5 -10.53 -5.28 23.08
CA ARG A 5 -10.71 -4.74 24.44
C ARG A 5 -9.56 -5.13 25.35
N GLN A 6 -8.94 -6.29 25.14
CA GLN A 6 -7.75 -6.70 25.88
C GLN A 6 -6.56 -5.82 25.50
N PHE A 7 -6.32 -5.64 24.20
CA PHE A 7 -5.31 -4.74 23.66
C PHE A 7 -5.44 -3.32 24.24
N PHE A 8 -6.67 -2.77 24.30
CA PHE A 8 -6.90 -1.44 24.86
C PHE A 8 -6.50 -1.32 26.34
N ARG A 9 -6.80 -2.35 27.16
CA ARG A 9 -6.38 -2.34 28.56
C ARG A 9 -4.88 -2.47 28.72
N ASP A 10 -4.27 -3.39 27.96
CA ASP A 10 -2.83 -3.68 28.08
C ASP A 10 -1.96 -2.49 27.68
N HIS A 11 -2.46 -1.64 26.76
CA HIS A 11 -1.74 -0.45 26.28
C HIS A 11 -2.32 0.87 26.81
N GLY A 12 -3.29 0.83 27.74
CA GLY A 12 -3.89 2.03 28.34
C GLY A 12 -4.59 2.95 27.33
N ILE A 13 -5.18 2.38 26.27
CA ILE A 13 -5.78 3.12 25.15
C ILE A 13 -7.03 3.88 25.62
N SER A 14 -7.03 5.20 25.40
CA SER A 14 -8.15 6.10 25.70
C SER A 14 -8.96 6.46 24.45
N GLU A 15 -8.34 6.42 23.28
CA GLU A 15 -8.93 6.83 22.00
C GLU A 15 -8.72 5.79 20.90
N VAL A 16 -9.67 5.69 19.97
CA VAL A 16 -9.64 4.75 18.86
C VAL A 16 -9.93 5.48 17.55
N GLU A 17 -9.01 5.36 16.59
CA GLU A 17 -9.22 5.69 15.19
C GLU A 17 -9.79 4.48 14.46
N ALA A 18 -11.08 4.55 14.14
CA ALA A 18 -11.77 3.48 13.45
C ALA A 18 -11.79 3.79 11.95
N ILE A 19 -10.94 3.10 11.19
CA ILE A 19 -10.56 3.48 9.82
C ILE A 19 -10.93 2.44 8.77
N ILE A 20 -11.09 2.90 7.54
CA ILE A 20 -11.22 2.10 6.31
C ILE A 20 -10.35 2.72 5.21
N PRO A 21 -9.81 1.93 4.27
CA PRO A 21 -9.25 2.47 3.04
C PRO A 21 -10.38 2.84 2.06
N ASP A 22 -10.40 4.09 1.58
CA ASP A 22 -11.21 4.44 0.41
C ASP A 22 -10.60 3.91 -0.90
N MET A 23 -11.23 4.18 -2.04
CA MET A 23 -10.74 3.69 -3.34
C MET A 23 -9.35 4.23 -3.72
N ALA A 24 -8.93 5.37 -3.17
CA ALA A 24 -7.60 5.94 -3.38
C ALA A 24 -6.57 5.48 -2.33
N GLY A 25 -6.93 4.58 -1.42
CA GLY A 25 -6.06 4.11 -0.35
C GLY A 25 -5.86 5.16 0.75
N ILE A 26 -6.78 6.12 0.89
CA ILE A 26 -6.77 7.13 1.96
C ILE A 26 -7.59 6.61 3.14
N ALA A 27 -7.07 6.81 4.35
CA ALA A 27 -7.77 6.45 5.57
C ALA A 27 -8.98 7.35 5.80
N ARG A 28 -10.18 6.76 5.84
CA ARG A 28 -11.44 7.41 6.20
C ARG A 28 -12.02 6.75 7.43
N GLY A 29 -12.67 7.50 8.30
CA GLY A 29 -13.07 6.93 9.58
C GLY A 29 -13.64 7.92 10.57
N LYS A 30 -13.72 7.48 11.83
CA LYS A 30 -14.05 8.32 12.98
C LYS A 30 -13.07 8.08 14.11
N ILE A 31 -12.88 9.10 14.93
CA ILE A 31 -12.14 9.03 16.18
C ILE A 31 -13.16 9.00 17.32
N MET A 32 -12.97 8.13 18.30
CA MET A 32 -13.88 8.01 19.45
C MET A 32 -13.19 7.48 20.70
N PRO A 33 -13.76 7.72 21.90
CA PRO A 33 -13.27 7.11 23.12
C PRO A 33 -13.28 5.58 23.08
N ALA A 34 -12.27 4.94 23.65
CA ALA A 34 -12.13 3.48 23.68
C ALA A 34 -13.30 2.78 24.40
N GLU A 35 -13.85 3.40 25.45
CA GLU A 35 -15.04 2.91 26.16
C GLU A 35 -16.26 2.87 25.21
N LYS A 36 -16.48 3.93 24.45
CA LYS A 36 -17.57 4.00 23.48
C LYS A 36 -17.40 2.97 22.38
N PHE A 37 -16.19 2.82 21.84
CA PHE A 37 -15.90 1.79 20.84
C PHE A 37 -16.22 0.39 21.37
N ALA A 38 -15.94 0.13 22.65
CA ALA A 38 -16.22 -1.15 23.27
C ALA A 38 -17.73 -1.41 23.40
N GLU A 39 -18.54 -0.39 23.67
CA GLU A 39 -20.00 -0.50 23.82
C GLU A 39 -20.76 -0.53 22.49
N ASP A 40 -20.21 0.07 21.44
CA ASP A 40 -20.93 0.30 20.18
C ASP A 40 -21.17 -1.00 19.38
N GLY A 41 -22.43 -1.21 18.97
CA GLY A 41 -22.89 -2.37 18.21
C GLY A 41 -22.58 -2.30 16.72
N GLY A 42 -21.87 -1.26 16.29
CA GLY A 42 -21.41 -1.06 14.91
C GLY A 42 -21.38 0.42 14.55
N MET A 43 -20.21 0.90 14.13
CA MET A 43 -20.04 2.27 13.64
C MET A 43 -20.67 2.41 12.25
N ARG A 44 -21.11 3.63 11.89
CA ARG A 44 -21.65 3.94 10.56
C ARG A 44 -20.88 5.03 9.83
N LEU A 45 -20.78 4.90 8.52
CA LEU A 45 -20.37 5.96 7.59
C LEU A 45 -21.34 6.01 6.40
N PRO A 46 -21.46 7.14 5.69
CA PRO A 46 -22.17 7.15 4.42
C PRO A 46 -21.37 6.36 3.38
N GLU A 47 -22.05 5.60 2.51
CA GLU A 47 -21.38 4.82 1.47
C GLU A 47 -20.61 5.67 0.45
N SER A 48 -20.96 6.95 0.31
CA SER A 48 -20.29 7.91 -0.57
C SER A 48 -18.82 8.14 -0.21
N VAL A 49 -18.38 7.75 0.98
CA VAL A 49 -16.98 7.79 1.42
C VAL A 49 -16.02 7.12 0.42
N PHE A 50 -16.48 6.10 -0.31
CA PHE A 50 -15.66 5.41 -1.31
C PHE A 50 -15.53 6.17 -2.63
N LEU A 51 -16.42 7.11 -2.91
CA LEU A 51 -16.44 7.89 -4.16
C LEU A 51 -15.82 9.27 -4.00
N GLN A 52 -15.43 9.66 -2.79
CA GLN A 52 -14.74 10.94 -2.57
C GLN A 52 -13.37 10.93 -3.27
N THR A 53 -13.12 11.92 -4.11
CA THR A 53 -11.85 12.06 -4.82
C THR A 53 -10.74 12.54 -3.87
N VAL A 54 -9.48 12.40 -4.31
CA VAL A 54 -8.31 12.88 -3.56
C VAL A 54 -8.29 14.41 -3.36
N THR A 55 -9.06 15.17 -4.16
CA THR A 55 -9.24 16.63 -4.01
C THR A 55 -10.41 17.00 -3.10
N GLY A 56 -11.18 16.01 -2.63
CA GLY A 56 -12.35 16.21 -1.78
C GLY A 56 -13.68 16.35 -2.52
N ASP A 57 -13.64 16.35 -3.86
CA ASP A 57 -14.83 16.39 -4.72
C ASP A 57 -15.50 15.01 -4.83
N TYR A 58 -16.59 14.95 -5.58
CA TYR A 58 -17.29 13.72 -5.93
C TYR A 58 -17.53 13.66 -7.44
N PRO A 59 -17.52 12.46 -8.06
CA PRO A 59 -17.91 12.29 -9.45
C PRO A 59 -19.32 12.86 -9.69
N PRO A 60 -19.55 13.58 -10.80
CA PRO A 60 -20.86 14.16 -11.12
C PRO A 60 -21.92 13.09 -11.45
N ASP A 61 -21.47 11.89 -11.83
CA ASP A 61 -22.30 10.71 -12.03
C ASP A 61 -21.72 9.59 -11.16
N THR A 62 -22.48 9.19 -10.14
CA THR A 62 -22.13 8.06 -9.26
C THR A 62 -22.66 6.73 -9.81
N GLY A 63 -23.41 6.76 -10.93
CA GLY A 63 -24.03 5.60 -11.55
C GLY A 63 -24.87 4.77 -10.57
N ASP A 64 -24.87 3.46 -10.77
CA ASP A 64 -25.43 2.48 -9.82
C ASP A 64 -24.44 2.11 -8.70
N ALA A 65 -23.34 2.85 -8.52
CA ALA A 65 -22.32 2.49 -7.53
C ALA A 65 -22.87 2.62 -6.09
N MET A 66 -23.69 3.64 -5.85
CA MET A 66 -24.30 3.91 -4.53
C MET A 66 -25.82 3.99 -4.62
N SER A 67 -26.48 3.82 -3.48
CA SER A 67 -27.91 4.11 -3.36
C SER A 67 -28.17 5.58 -3.64
N PRO A 68 -29.24 5.93 -4.39
CA PRO A 68 -29.69 7.32 -4.55
C PRO A 68 -30.03 8.01 -3.22
N ALA A 69 -30.30 7.22 -2.17
CA ALA A 69 -30.57 7.72 -0.83
C ALA A 69 -29.30 7.92 0.03
N GLU A 70 -28.12 7.63 -0.52
CA GLU A 70 -26.82 7.78 0.15
C GLU A 70 -26.83 7.11 1.53
N ILE A 71 -27.02 5.78 1.52
CA ILE A 71 -27.30 5.05 2.75
C ILE A 71 -26.05 4.87 3.60
N ASP A 72 -26.27 4.75 4.91
CA ASP A 72 -25.22 4.38 5.85
C ASP A 72 -24.81 2.91 5.69
N ILE A 73 -23.50 2.70 5.67
CA ILE A 73 -22.85 1.40 5.81
C ILE A 73 -22.45 1.18 7.28
N ILE A 74 -22.40 -0.09 7.68
CA ILE A 74 -22.00 -0.57 9.00
C ILE A 74 -20.55 -1.04 8.93
N LEU A 75 -19.75 -0.55 9.87
CA LEU A 75 -18.34 -0.86 9.99
C LEU A 75 -18.13 -1.88 11.10
N LYS A 76 -17.42 -2.97 10.76
CA LYS A 76 -17.06 -4.02 11.70
C LYS A 76 -15.55 -4.12 11.81
N ALA A 77 -15.05 -3.95 13.02
CA ALA A 77 -13.62 -3.97 13.31
C ALA A 77 -13.01 -5.33 12.99
N ASP A 78 -11.89 -5.35 12.27
CA ASP A 78 -11.06 -6.53 12.09
C ASP A 78 -10.03 -6.59 13.24
N GLN A 79 -10.22 -7.55 14.14
CA GLN A 79 -9.42 -7.66 15.37
C GLN A 79 -7.92 -7.87 15.09
N LYS A 80 -7.56 -8.42 13.93
CA LYS A 80 -6.16 -8.63 13.55
C LYS A 80 -5.42 -7.33 13.22
N THR A 81 -6.17 -6.26 12.95
CA THR A 81 -5.62 -4.97 12.50
C THR A 81 -5.53 -3.92 13.58
N VAL A 82 -5.81 -4.27 14.84
CA VAL A 82 -5.64 -3.33 15.96
C VAL A 82 -4.15 -3.05 16.15
N ARG A 83 -3.78 -1.77 16.02
CA ARG A 83 -2.40 -1.27 16.15
C ARG A 83 -2.37 0.01 16.97
N ARG A 84 -1.23 0.36 17.58
CA ARG A 84 -1.06 1.67 18.23
C ARG A 84 -0.93 2.78 17.19
N VAL A 85 -1.21 4.02 17.58
CA VAL A 85 -0.93 5.22 16.79
C VAL A 85 0.25 5.93 17.47
N PRO A 86 1.50 5.62 17.10
CA PRO A 86 2.68 6.00 17.89
C PRO A 86 2.98 7.51 17.86
N TRP A 87 2.38 8.24 16.91
CA TRP A 87 2.51 9.69 16.84
C TRP A 87 1.44 10.46 17.62
N ALA A 88 0.40 9.80 18.12
CA ALA A 88 -0.66 10.44 18.88
C ALA A 88 -0.13 10.95 20.24
N ALA A 89 -0.65 12.10 20.69
CA ALA A 89 -0.28 12.67 21.97
C ALA A 89 -0.86 11.88 23.15
N GLU A 90 -2.10 11.41 23.00
CA GLU A 90 -2.76 10.51 23.94
C GLU A 90 -2.59 9.05 23.50
N PRO A 91 -2.72 8.07 24.42
CA PRO A 91 -2.72 6.64 24.06
C PRO A 91 -3.86 6.28 23.10
N THR A 92 -3.55 6.27 21.81
CA THR A 92 -4.52 6.01 20.74
C THR A 92 -4.20 4.69 20.02
N ALA A 93 -5.26 3.94 19.68
CA ALA A 93 -5.17 2.79 18.79
C ALA A 93 -5.90 3.08 17.47
N GLN A 94 -5.49 2.42 16.40
CA GLN A 94 -6.21 2.40 15.13
C GLN A 94 -6.66 0.97 14.82
N VAL A 95 -7.83 0.84 14.18
CA VAL A 95 -8.39 -0.46 13.77
C VAL A 95 -9.00 -0.33 12.39
N ILE A 96 -8.64 -1.23 11.48
CA ILE A 96 -9.24 -1.27 10.15
C ILE A 96 -10.57 -2.04 10.21
N HIS A 97 -11.58 -1.54 9.48
CA HIS A 97 -12.92 -2.10 9.48
C HIS A 97 -13.30 -2.69 8.12
N ASP A 98 -14.07 -3.78 8.15
CA ASP A 98 -14.80 -4.27 6.99
C ASP A 98 -16.19 -3.60 6.94
N CYS A 99 -16.69 -3.40 5.72
CA CYS A 99 -17.90 -2.61 5.45
C CYS A 99 -19.09 -3.48 5.01
N PHE A 100 -20.25 -3.25 5.61
CA PHE A 100 -21.48 -3.99 5.38
C PHE A 100 -22.68 -3.08 5.19
N TYR A 101 -23.66 -3.49 4.39
CA TYR A 101 -24.98 -2.89 4.38
C TYR A 101 -25.81 -3.35 5.59
N SER A 102 -26.93 -2.66 5.84
CA SER A 102 -27.84 -2.97 6.95
C SER A 102 -28.45 -4.38 6.89
N ASP A 103 -28.56 -4.95 5.68
CA ASP A 103 -29.02 -6.32 5.45
C ASP A 103 -27.93 -7.39 5.62
N GLY A 104 -26.70 -6.98 5.98
CA GLY A 104 -25.57 -7.86 6.19
C GLY A 104 -24.76 -8.20 4.94
N ARG A 105 -25.17 -7.74 3.75
CA ARG A 105 -24.32 -7.85 2.54
C ARG A 105 -23.05 -7.03 2.72
N ARG A 106 -21.94 -7.50 2.15
CA ARG A 106 -20.69 -6.74 2.11
C ARG A 106 -20.79 -5.60 1.10
N VAL A 107 -20.11 -4.49 1.35
CA VAL A 107 -20.03 -3.36 0.41
C VAL A 107 -19.07 -3.72 -0.73
N SER A 108 -19.60 -3.93 -1.94
CA SER A 108 -18.87 -4.49 -3.09
C SER A 108 -17.68 -3.65 -3.55
N MET A 109 -17.76 -2.31 -3.42
CA MET A 109 -16.69 -1.40 -3.82
C MET A 109 -15.60 -1.20 -2.77
N ALA A 110 -15.78 -1.71 -1.55
CA ALA A 110 -14.79 -1.57 -0.49
C ALA A 110 -13.49 -2.33 -0.85
N PRO A 111 -12.31 -1.69 -0.91
CA PRO A 111 -11.08 -2.31 -1.41
C PRO A 111 -10.71 -3.64 -0.72
N ARG A 112 -10.80 -3.70 0.62
CA ARG A 112 -10.58 -4.94 1.38
C ARG A 112 -11.51 -6.06 0.94
N HIS A 113 -12.77 -5.75 0.66
CA HIS A 113 -13.73 -6.76 0.23
C HIS A 113 -13.43 -7.26 -1.19
N VAL A 114 -13.06 -6.36 -2.11
CA VAL A 114 -12.59 -6.74 -3.46
C VAL A 114 -11.44 -7.72 -3.36
N LEU A 115 -10.43 -7.44 -2.53
CA LEU A 115 -9.30 -8.34 -2.33
C LEU A 115 -9.71 -9.67 -1.72
N ARG A 116 -10.52 -9.67 -0.65
CA ARG A 116 -11.04 -10.91 -0.03
C ARG A 116 -11.76 -11.80 -1.04
N ASN A 117 -12.56 -11.23 -1.95
CA ASN A 117 -13.23 -11.99 -3.00
C ASN A 117 -12.24 -12.70 -3.93
N ILE A 118 -11.16 -12.02 -4.32
CA ILE A 118 -10.10 -12.64 -5.13
C ILE A 118 -9.40 -13.76 -4.35
N LEU A 119 -9.11 -13.56 -3.06
CA LEU A 119 -8.49 -14.59 -2.21
C LEU A 119 -9.39 -15.82 -2.04
N GLU A 120 -10.71 -15.64 -1.92
CA GLU A 120 -11.68 -16.74 -1.87
C GLU A 120 -11.63 -17.59 -3.16
N LEU A 121 -11.40 -16.99 -4.33
CA LEU A 121 -11.24 -17.72 -5.60
C LEU A 121 -9.96 -18.57 -5.64
N TYR A 122 -8.86 -18.10 -5.04
CA TYR A 122 -7.65 -18.91 -4.87
C TYR A 122 -7.90 -20.07 -3.89
N ALA A 123 -8.54 -19.79 -2.75
CA ALA A 123 -8.83 -20.78 -1.73
C ALA A 123 -9.72 -21.93 -2.26
N GLN A 124 -10.69 -21.62 -3.13
CA GLN A 124 -11.53 -22.63 -3.81
C GLN A 124 -10.72 -23.63 -4.65
N ARG A 125 -9.53 -23.23 -5.11
CA ARG A 125 -8.58 -24.12 -5.82
C ARG A 125 -7.57 -24.81 -4.90
N GLY A 126 -7.64 -24.56 -3.60
CA GLY A 126 -6.64 -25.01 -2.63
C GLY A 126 -5.32 -24.24 -2.74
N TRP A 127 -5.36 -23.00 -3.22
CA TRP A 127 -4.18 -22.16 -3.44
C TRP A 127 -4.14 -20.97 -2.48
N GLU A 128 -2.93 -20.52 -2.17
CA GLU A 128 -2.67 -19.31 -1.41
C GLU A 128 -1.71 -18.42 -2.21
N PRO A 129 -2.14 -17.24 -2.68
CA PRO A 129 -1.25 -16.27 -3.27
C PRO A 129 -0.34 -15.66 -2.19
N ILE A 130 0.90 -15.38 -2.55
CA ILE A 130 1.89 -14.69 -1.72
C ILE A 130 2.36 -13.45 -2.48
N VAL A 131 2.42 -12.31 -1.79
CA VAL A 131 2.87 -11.05 -2.39
C VAL A 131 3.95 -10.37 -1.55
N ALA A 132 4.79 -9.58 -2.21
CA ALA A 132 5.75 -8.68 -1.57
C ALA A 132 5.72 -7.33 -2.30
N PRO A 133 5.11 -6.29 -1.70
CA PRO A 133 5.18 -4.92 -2.22
C PRO A 133 6.54 -4.28 -1.92
N GLU A 134 7.13 -3.65 -2.95
CA GLU A 134 8.26 -2.73 -2.85
C GLU A 134 7.69 -1.32 -3.06
N LEU A 135 7.81 -0.42 -2.09
CA LEU A 135 7.15 0.88 -2.13
C LEU A 135 8.17 2.02 -2.15
N GLU A 136 8.21 2.73 -3.27
CA GLU A 136 9.03 3.92 -3.44
C GLU A 136 8.28 5.18 -2.98
N PHE A 137 9.02 6.16 -2.45
CA PHE A 137 8.49 7.48 -2.10
C PHE A 137 9.59 8.54 -2.14
N TYR A 138 9.20 9.80 -2.19
CA TYR A 138 10.11 10.93 -2.06
C TYR A 138 9.94 11.60 -0.70
N LEU A 139 11.06 11.98 -0.10
CA LEU A 139 11.08 13.04 0.91
C LEU A 139 11.18 14.39 0.20
N VAL A 140 10.36 15.35 0.60
CA VAL A 140 10.34 16.71 0.05
C VAL A 140 10.31 17.73 1.18
N GLU A 141 10.80 18.94 0.92
CA GLU A 141 10.58 20.09 1.81
C GLU A 141 9.09 20.30 2.05
N GLN A 142 8.73 20.85 3.22
CA GLN A 142 7.37 21.28 3.48
C GLN A 142 6.90 22.27 2.42
N ASN A 143 5.99 21.82 1.57
CA ASN A 143 5.36 22.67 0.57
C ASN A 143 4.03 23.21 1.09
N ARG A 144 3.98 24.49 1.43
CA ARG A 144 2.76 25.14 1.92
C ARG A 144 1.83 25.62 0.81
N ASP A 145 2.32 25.63 -0.43
CA ASP A 145 1.59 26.11 -1.59
C ASP A 145 1.71 25.10 -2.73
N ALA A 146 0.60 24.42 -3.00
CA ALA A 146 0.53 23.35 -3.99
C ALA A 146 0.82 23.83 -5.43
N ASP A 147 0.79 25.13 -5.70
CA ASP A 147 1.10 25.69 -7.03
C ASP A 147 2.61 25.71 -7.32
N TYR A 148 3.47 25.60 -6.30
CA TYR A 148 4.92 25.55 -6.48
C TYR A 148 5.47 24.12 -6.59
N PRO A 149 6.54 23.91 -7.39
CA PRO A 149 7.19 22.61 -7.49
C PRO A 149 7.74 22.13 -6.16
N LEU A 150 7.59 20.82 -5.91
CA LEU A 150 8.25 20.14 -4.80
C LEU A 150 9.77 20.25 -4.92
N LYS A 151 10.44 20.37 -3.78
CA LYS A 151 11.90 20.48 -3.68
C LYS A 151 12.44 19.38 -2.75
N PRO A 152 13.63 18.83 -3.05
CA PRO A 152 14.29 17.91 -2.12
C PRO A 152 14.62 18.61 -0.80
N PRO A 153 14.48 17.93 0.35
CA PRO A 153 14.79 18.49 1.65
C PRO A 153 16.31 18.65 1.85
N VAL A 154 16.65 19.49 2.81
CA VAL A 154 18.03 19.68 3.26
C VAL A 154 18.37 18.61 4.28
N GLY A 155 19.36 17.77 3.96
CA GLY A 155 19.85 16.74 4.87
C GLY A 155 20.73 17.29 5.99
N ARG A 156 21.20 16.40 6.88
CA ARG A 156 22.08 16.77 8.02
C ARG A 156 23.37 17.48 7.63
N SER A 157 23.83 17.32 6.39
CA SER A 157 24.99 18.05 5.85
C SER A 157 24.72 19.54 5.59
N GLY A 158 23.48 20.00 5.72
CA GLY A 158 23.05 21.36 5.38
C GLY A 158 22.88 21.59 3.88
N ARG A 159 22.83 20.52 3.07
CA ARG A 159 22.62 20.57 1.63
C ARG A 159 21.43 19.72 1.21
N ALA A 160 20.74 20.18 0.18
CA ALA A 160 19.78 19.34 -0.55
C ALA A 160 20.53 18.31 -1.40
N GLU A 161 19.93 17.12 -1.52
CA GLU A 161 20.47 16.06 -2.34
C GLU A 161 20.33 16.39 -3.84
N ALA A 162 21.32 16.01 -4.64
CA ALA A 162 21.28 16.17 -6.09
C ALA A 162 20.62 14.98 -6.83
N GLY A 163 20.32 13.88 -6.13
CA GLY A 163 19.84 12.62 -6.71
C GLY A 163 20.91 11.81 -7.42
N ARG A 164 20.48 10.76 -8.11
CA ARG A 164 21.29 9.81 -8.91
C ARG A 164 22.35 9.10 -8.09
N GLN A 165 22.01 8.79 -6.85
CA GLN A 165 22.86 8.11 -5.89
C GLN A 165 22.26 6.77 -5.45
N SER A 166 21.64 6.04 -6.38
CA SER A 166 21.01 4.74 -6.06
C SER A 166 21.94 3.86 -5.21
N TYR A 167 21.39 3.24 -4.18
CA TYR A 167 22.10 2.41 -3.19
C TYR A 167 23.13 3.16 -2.33
N SER A 168 23.11 4.49 -2.27
CA SER A 168 24.03 5.28 -1.44
C SER A 168 23.61 5.28 0.03
N ILE A 169 24.41 4.62 0.86
CA ILE A 169 24.27 4.67 2.32
C ILE A 169 24.44 6.11 2.84
N ALA A 170 25.36 6.88 2.25
CA ALA A 170 25.56 8.27 2.67
C ALA A 170 24.31 9.14 2.40
N ALA A 171 23.59 8.88 1.31
CA ALA A 171 22.37 9.60 0.97
C ALA A 171 21.19 9.23 1.89
N VAL A 172 21.04 7.95 2.25
CA VAL A 172 20.12 7.53 3.32
C VAL A 172 20.47 8.25 4.62
N ASN A 173 21.76 8.26 4.98
CA ASN A 173 22.21 8.79 6.25
C ASN A 173 22.01 10.30 6.41
N GLU A 174 21.76 11.03 5.32
CA GLU A 174 21.38 12.44 5.40
C GLU A 174 20.08 12.67 6.17
N PHE A 175 19.23 11.64 6.26
CA PHE A 175 17.92 11.68 6.91
C PHE A 175 17.78 10.63 8.03
N ASP A 176 18.88 10.14 8.60
CA ASP A 176 18.90 9.13 9.68
C ASP A 176 17.82 9.35 10.77
N PRO A 177 17.67 10.55 11.37
CA PRO A 177 16.69 10.74 12.44
C PRO A 177 15.23 10.50 12.02
N LEU A 178 14.91 10.71 10.73
CA LEU A 178 13.59 10.42 10.19
C LEU A 178 13.38 8.91 10.04
N PHE A 179 14.39 8.18 9.60
CA PHE A 179 14.28 6.73 9.46
C PHE A 179 14.23 6.03 10.81
N ASP A 180 14.94 6.52 11.82
CA ASP A 180 14.82 6.04 13.19
C ASP A 180 13.36 6.11 13.69
N ASP A 181 12.68 7.25 13.46
CA ASP A 181 11.26 7.41 13.79
C ASP A 181 10.35 6.48 12.96
N ILE A 182 10.62 6.31 11.66
CA ILE A 182 9.86 5.39 10.81
C ILE A 182 9.97 3.96 11.33
N TYR A 183 11.19 3.49 11.63
CA TYR A 183 11.40 2.14 12.16
C TYR A 183 10.71 1.96 13.51
N GLN A 184 10.86 2.91 14.42
CA GLN A 184 10.22 2.85 15.73
C GLN A 184 8.69 2.81 15.62
N PHE A 185 8.10 3.62 14.72
CA PHE A 185 6.66 3.60 14.51
C PHE A 185 6.17 2.32 13.86
N CYS A 186 6.93 1.77 12.91
CA CYS A 186 6.58 0.50 12.28
C CYS A 186 6.64 -0.66 13.29
N GLU A 187 7.64 -0.66 14.19
CA GLU A 187 7.73 -1.63 15.29
C GLU A 187 6.52 -1.51 16.24
N ASP A 188 6.18 -0.29 16.68
CA ASP A 188 4.98 -0.02 17.51
C ASP A 188 3.66 -0.43 16.84
N GLN A 189 3.66 -0.53 15.51
CA GLN A 189 2.52 -0.89 14.67
C GLN A 189 2.60 -2.30 14.10
N ASP A 190 3.59 -3.10 14.48
CA ASP A 190 3.77 -4.46 13.98
C ASP A 190 3.70 -4.50 12.43
N ILE A 191 4.46 -3.59 11.81
CA ILE A 191 4.70 -3.48 10.36
C ILE A 191 6.14 -3.92 10.12
N GLU A 192 6.31 -5.00 9.37
CA GLU A 192 7.63 -5.59 9.13
C GLU A 192 8.28 -5.00 7.87
N ILE A 193 9.30 -4.17 8.09
CA ILE A 193 10.17 -3.64 7.03
C ILE A 193 11.35 -4.60 6.83
N ASP A 194 11.57 -5.05 5.60
CA ASP A 194 12.72 -5.88 5.22
C ASP A 194 13.97 -5.02 4.99
N THR A 195 13.86 -4.04 4.08
CA THR A 195 14.99 -3.19 3.69
C THR A 195 14.57 -1.77 3.37
N LEU A 196 15.48 -0.83 3.62
CA LEU A 196 15.43 0.56 3.14
C LEU A 196 16.56 0.79 2.13
N ILE A 197 16.22 1.37 0.97
CA ILE A 197 17.17 1.63 -0.10
C ILE A 197 17.00 3.08 -0.59
N HIS A 198 18.11 3.73 -0.93
CA HIS A 198 18.10 5.01 -1.66
C HIS A 198 17.96 4.76 -3.16
N GLU A 199 17.05 5.49 -3.80
CA GLU A 199 16.68 5.32 -5.21
C GLU A 199 17.34 6.36 -6.14
N ASP A 200 17.05 6.29 -7.44
CA ASP A 200 17.69 7.16 -8.44
C ASP A 200 17.32 8.66 -8.30
N GLY A 201 16.15 8.99 -7.74
CA GLY A 201 15.73 10.37 -7.50
C GLY A 201 16.36 11.04 -6.26
N PRO A 202 16.38 12.39 -6.22
CA PRO A 202 16.83 13.13 -5.03
C PRO A 202 15.90 12.88 -3.85
N ALA A 203 16.46 12.39 -2.74
CA ALA A 203 15.75 11.97 -1.54
C ALA A 203 14.61 10.98 -1.85
N GLN A 204 14.78 10.17 -2.91
CA GLN A 204 13.89 9.06 -3.22
C GLN A 204 14.35 7.83 -2.45
N MET A 205 13.39 7.15 -1.84
CA MET A 205 13.62 5.99 -0.99
C MET A 205 12.69 4.85 -1.42
N GLU A 206 13.12 3.62 -1.19
CA GLU A 206 12.33 2.41 -1.34
C GLU A 206 12.32 1.64 -0.02
N ILE A 207 11.13 1.21 0.38
CA ILE A 207 10.93 0.29 1.50
C ILE A 207 10.31 -1.00 0.97
N ASN A 208 10.88 -2.13 1.39
CA ASN A 208 10.39 -3.45 1.05
C ASN A 208 9.67 -4.05 2.24
N LEU A 209 8.46 -4.56 2.01
CA LEU A 209 7.70 -5.32 3.00
C LEU A 209 8.02 -6.81 2.88
N ILE A 210 8.03 -7.51 4.02
CA ILE A 210 8.22 -8.96 4.03
C ILE A 210 7.06 -9.65 3.31
N HIS A 211 7.40 -10.58 2.41
CA HIS A 211 6.40 -11.29 1.61
C HIS A 211 5.43 -12.11 2.48
N GLY A 212 4.15 -12.15 2.10
CA GLY A 212 3.15 -12.85 2.90
C GLY A 212 1.74 -12.85 2.29
N PRO A 213 0.72 -13.11 3.13
CA PRO A 213 -0.69 -13.10 2.73
C PRO A 213 -1.11 -11.73 2.17
N PRO A 214 -1.79 -11.64 1.00
CA PRO A 214 -2.00 -10.36 0.35
C PRO A 214 -2.84 -9.34 1.11
N LEU A 215 -3.79 -9.79 1.92
CA LEU A 215 -4.60 -8.86 2.71
C LEU A 215 -3.78 -8.20 3.81
N ASP A 216 -2.95 -8.97 4.51
CA ASP A 216 -2.10 -8.46 5.58
C ASP A 216 -1.05 -7.48 5.02
N LEU A 217 -0.50 -7.79 3.85
CA LEU A 217 0.46 -6.92 3.15
C LEU A 217 -0.18 -5.64 2.61
N ALA A 218 -1.43 -5.71 2.11
CA ALA A 218 -2.17 -4.52 1.70
C ALA A 218 -2.47 -3.60 2.88
N ASP A 219 -2.84 -4.18 4.03
CA ASP A 219 -3.06 -3.44 5.27
C ASP A 219 -1.77 -2.77 5.77
N GLN A 220 -0.66 -3.50 5.76
CA GLN A 220 0.65 -2.95 6.13
C GLN A 220 1.08 -1.82 5.18
N ALA A 221 0.94 -1.97 3.87
CA ALA A 221 1.27 -0.92 2.91
C ALA A 221 0.40 0.34 3.11
N PHE A 222 -0.90 0.15 3.35
CA PHE A 222 -1.83 1.23 3.67
C PHE A 222 -1.43 1.99 4.93
N LEU A 223 -1.10 1.27 6.02
CA LEU A 223 -0.67 1.88 7.28
C LEU A 223 0.73 2.52 7.15
N PHE A 224 1.67 1.86 6.48
CA PHE A 224 3.03 2.37 6.27
C PHE A 224 3.02 3.74 5.57
N LYS A 225 2.18 3.94 4.54
CA LYS A 225 2.04 5.25 3.88
C LYS A 225 1.61 6.35 4.85
N ARG A 226 0.77 6.04 5.84
CA ARG A 226 0.36 6.97 6.92
C ARG A 226 1.53 7.20 7.88
N THR A 227 2.19 6.14 8.31
CA THR A 227 3.35 6.17 9.23
C THR A 227 4.52 7.00 8.70
N ALA A 228 4.91 6.79 7.44
CA ALA A 228 5.99 7.53 6.81
C ALA A 228 5.67 9.03 6.69
N ARG A 229 4.40 9.39 6.43
CA ARG A 229 3.97 10.80 6.38
C ARG A 229 4.07 11.46 7.75
N GLU A 230 3.61 10.80 8.80
CA GLU A 230 3.63 11.33 10.16
C GLU A 230 5.06 11.46 10.72
N ALA A 231 5.91 10.47 10.44
CA ALA A 231 7.34 10.58 10.74
C ALA A 231 7.96 11.76 9.99
N ALA A 232 7.73 11.90 8.69
CA ALA A 232 8.26 13.03 7.92
C ALA A 232 7.82 14.40 8.46
N LEU A 233 6.57 14.53 8.90
CA LEU A 233 6.05 15.76 9.49
C LEU A 233 6.81 16.18 10.76
N ARG A 234 7.23 15.22 11.60
CA ARG A 234 8.06 15.51 12.80
C ARG A 234 9.40 16.14 12.45
N HIS A 235 9.94 15.79 11.29
CA HIS A 235 11.22 16.30 10.78
C HIS A 235 11.06 17.46 9.80
N LYS A 236 9.90 18.12 9.77
CA LYS A 236 9.59 19.27 8.88
C LYS A 236 9.79 18.96 7.40
N MET A 237 9.45 17.73 7.02
CA MET A 237 9.44 17.25 5.64
C MET A 237 8.07 16.67 5.31
N TYR A 238 7.81 16.38 4.04
CA TYR A 238 6.70 15.53 3.64
C TYR A 238 7.23 14.27 2.96
N ALA A 239 6.62 13.13 3.26
CA ALA A 239 6.76 11.91 2.46
C ALA A 239 5.63 11.87 1.43
N THR A 240 5.98 11.82 0.14
CA THR A 240 5.01 11.73 -0.96
C THR A 240 5.16 10.42 -1.72
N PHE A 241 4.02 9.76 -1.90
CA PHE A 241 3.87 8.52 -2.66
C PHE A 241 3.26 8.78 -4.05
N MET A 242 3.23 10.04 -4.50
CA MET A 242 2.83 10.35 -5.86
C MET A 242 3.71 9.59 -6.85
N ALA A 243 3.13 8.98 -7.88
CA ALA A 243 3.91 8.22 -8.85
C ALA A 243 4.90 9.07 -9.66
N LYS A 244 4.66 10.38 -9.81
CA LYS A 244 5.57 11.31 -10.50
C LYS A 244 5.57 12.68 -9.82
N PRO A 245 6.27 12.84 -8.68
CA PRO A 245 6.29 14.10 -7.93
C PRO A 245 7.13 15.16 -8.63
N HIS A 246 8.28 14.78 -9.19
CA HIS A 246 9.17 15.66 -9.94
C HIS A 246 9.12 15.33 -11.43
N ALA A 247 8.93 16.34 -12.28
CA ALA A 247 8.78 16.13 -13.72
C ALA A 247 10.03 15.55 -14.40
N LYS A 248 11.22 15.90 -13.90
CA LYS A 248 12.53 15.55 -14.49
C LYS A 248 13.29 14.44 -13.76
N GLU A 249 12.78 13.96 -12.64
CA GLU A 249 13.39 12.87 -11.84
C GLU A 249 12.59 11.58 -12.01
N PRO A 250 13.11 10.40 -11.63
CA PRO A 250 12.38 9.13 -11.66
C PRO A 250 11.02 9.19 -10.94
N GLY A 251 10.08 8.33 -11.35
CA GLY A 251 8.79 8.22 -10.66
C GLY A 251 8.86 7.23 -9.51
N SER A 252 7.89 7.31 -8.59
CA SER A 252 7.73 6.34 -7.48
C SER A 252 6.85 5.17 -7.90
N ALA A 253 7.39 3.96 -7.84
CA ALA A 253 6.70 2.72 -8.12
C ALA A 253 6.15 2.03 -6.86
N MET A 254 5.17 1.16 -7.07
CA MET A 254 4.93 0.04 -6.17
C MET A 254 5.09 -1.25 -6.96
N HIS A 255 6.28 -1.86 -6.93
CA HIS A 255 6.44 -3.16 -7.55
C HIS A 255 5.76 -4.22 -6.66
N ILE A 256 5.13 -5.19 -7.29
CA ILE A 256 4.46 -6.28 -6.55
C ILE A 256 5.02 -7.59 -7.05
N HIS A 257 5.80 -8.24 -6.19
CA HIS A 257 6.20 -9.63 -6.39
C HIS A 257 5.03 -10.55 -6.07
N GLN A 258 4.83 -11.58 -6.90
CA GLN A 258 3.67 -12.47 -6.83
C GLN A 258 4.11 -13.92 -7.05
N SER A 259 3.75 -14.79 -6.11
CA SER A 259 3.81 -16.24 -6.27
C SER A 259 2.53 -16.88 -5.73
N VAL A 260 2.38 -18.18 -5.95
CA VAL A 260 1.21 -18.93 -5.45
C VAL A 260 1.72 -20.25 -4.90
N VAL A 261 1.25 -20.60 -3.70
CA VAL A 261 1.58 -21.87 -3.03
C VAL A 261 0.35 -22.75 -2.95
N ASP A 262 0.55 -24.06 -3.08
CA ASP A 262 -0.49 -25.04 -2.83
C ASP A 262 -0.66 -25.23 -1.32
N LEU A 263 -1.89 -25.11 -0.82
CA LEU A 263 -2.19 -25.13 0.61
C LEU A 263 -1.87 -26.49 1.26
N LYS A 264 -1.95 -27.59 0.52
CA LYS A 264 -1.73 -28.95 1.06
C LYS A 264 -0.25 -29.29 1.13
N THR A 265 0.49 -28.98 0.07
CA THR A 265 1.88 -29.38 -0.10
C THR A 265 2.86 -28.29 0.35
N ARG A 266 2.39 -27.05 0.51
CA ARG A 266 3.20 -25.84 0.77
C ARG A 266 4.26 -25.58 -0.31
N LYS A 267 4.11 -26.16 -1.50
CA LYS A 267 5.01 -25.96 -2.63
C LYS A 267 4.53 -24.84 -3.53
N ASN A 268 5.47 -24.08 -4.08
CA ASN A 268 5.20 -23.08 -5.09
C ASN A 268 4.68 -23.73 -6.40
N ILE A 269 3.48 -23.36 -6.83
CA ILE A 269 2.82 -23.96 -8.02
C ILE A 269 3.40 -23.46 -9.34
N PHE A 270 4.24 -22.43 -9.30
CA PHE A 270 4.97 -21.93 -10.47
C PHE A 270 6.17 -22.81 -10.84
N SER A 271 6.41 -23.89 -10.09
CA SER A 271 7.54 -24.78 -10.29
C SER A 271 7.09 -26.24 -10.37
N ASN A 272 7.65 -26.96 -11.33
CA ASN A 272 7.55 -28.41 -11.42
C ASN A 272 8.45 -29.09 -10.36
N PRO A 273 8.26 -30.39 -10.08
CA PRO A 273 9.10 -31.13 -9.13
C PRO A 273 10.59 -31.17 -9.47
N ASP A 274 10.94 -31.07 -10.75
CA ASP A 274 12.33 -30.99 -11.24
C ASP A 274 12.94 -29.59 -11.13
N GLY A 275 12.18 -28.62 -10.60
CA GLY A 275 12.58 -27.23 -10.44
C GLY A 275 12.32 -26.34 -11.65
N THR A 276 11.91 -26.88 -12.80
CA THR A 276 11.61 -26.07 -14.01
C THR A 276 10.31 -25.26 -13.86
N PRO A 277 10.13 -24.16 -14.61
CA PRO A 277 8.88 -23.39 -14.58
C PRO A 277 7.68 -24.22 -15.01
N SER A 278 6.59 -24.15 -14.24
CA SER A 278 5.36 -24.90 -14.53
C SER A 278 4.54 -24.22 -15.63
N PRO A 279 3.58 -24.94 -16.27
CA PRO A 279 2.61 -24.30 -17.16
C PRO A 279 1.78 -23.20 -16.48
N LEU A 280 1.51 -23.33 -15.18
CA LEU A 280 0.76 -22.33 -14.40
C LEU A 280 1.54 -21.02 -14.27
N PHE A 281 2.87 -21.08 -14.18
CA PHE A 281 3.73 -19.89 -14.17
C PHE A 281 3.55 -19.06 -15.45
N PHE A 282 3.64 -19.72 -16.61
CA PHE A 282 3.46 -19.04 -17.90
C PHE A 282 2.01 -18.59 -18.13
N ALA A 283 1.04 -19.35 -17.63
CA ALA A 283 -0.37 -18.94 -17.67
C ALA A 283 -0.64 -17.69 -16.79
N HIS A 284 0.00 -17.59 -15.62
CA HIS A 284 -0.07 -16.40 -14.76
C HIS A 284 0.46 -15.17 -15.48
N ILE A 285 1.66 -15.27 -16.07
CA ILE A 285 2.24 -14.22 -16.91
C ILE A 285 1.28 -13.85 -18.05
N GLY A 286 0.79 -14.83 -18.82
CA GLY A 286 -0.15 -14.58 -19.91
C GLY A 286 -1.44 -13.89 -19.47
N GLY A 287 -1.94 -14.21 -18.27
CA GLY A 287 -3.06 -13.52 -17.64
C GLY A 287 -2.73 -12.05 -17.34
N LEU A 288 -1.59 -11.79 -16.71
CA LEU A 288 -1.11 -10.41 -16.47
C LEU A 288 -0.99 -9.63 -17.79
N GLN A 289 -0.39 -10.22 -18.83
CA GLN A 289 -0.26 -9.56 -20.13
C GLN A 289 -1.62 -9.21 -20.76
N LYS A 290 -2.59 -10.12 -20.65
CA LYS A 290 -3.92 -9.96 -21.24
C LYS A 290 -4.79 -8.94 -20.51
N TYR A 291 -4.80 -8.97 -19.19
CA TYR A 291 -5.80 -8.24 -18.39
C TYR A 291 -5.28 -6.94 -17.78
N MET A 292 -3.97 -6.77 -17.60
CA MET A 292 -3.40 -5.55 -17.02
C MET A 292 -3.76 -4.27 -17.80
N PRO A 293 -3.79 -4.24 -19.15
CA PRO A 293 -4.25 -3.04 -19.87
C PRO A 293 -5.68 -2.61 -19.51
N ALA A 294 -6.58 -3.57 -19.28
CA ALA A 294 -7.96 -3.28 -18.87
C ALA A 294 -8.07 -2.87 -17.39
N ALA A 295 -7.13 -3.30 -16.56
CA ALA A 295 -7.03 -2.97 -15.14
C ALA A 295 -6.13 -1.75 -14.85
N MET A 296 -5.70 -1.02 -15.88
CA MET A 296 -4.71 0.06 -15.74
C MET A 296 -5.14 1.14 -14.74
N ALA A 297 -6.44 1.44 -14.66
CA ALA A 297 -6.99 2.41 -13.72
C ALA A 297 -6.79 2.02 -12.25
N LEU A 298 -6.56 0.74 -11.93
CA LEU A 298 -6.23 0.28 -10.57
C LEU A 298 -4.73 0.48 -10.27
N PHE A 299 -3.86 0.26 -11.26
CA PHE A 299 -2.41 0.42 -11.13
C PHE A 299 -1.94 1.88 -11.24
N CYS A 300 -2.74 2.72 -11.91
CA CYS A 300 -2.49 4.12 -12.18
C CYS A 300 -3.80 4.89 -11.96
N ALA A 301 -4.15 5.05 -10.68
CA ALA A 301 -5.42 5.63 -10.24
C ALA A 301 -5.52 7.13 -10.50
N ASN A 302 -4.39 7.83 -10.68
CA ASN A 302 -4.34 9.28 -10.84
C ASN A 302 -3.78 9.67 -12.21
N VAL A 303 -4.14 10.87 -12.69
CA VAL A 303 -3.52 11.47 -13.88
C VAL A 303 -2.00 11.57 -13.72
N ASN A 304 -1.52 11.80 -12.49
CA ASN A 304 -0.10 11.83 -12.16
C ASN A 304 0.60 10.48 -12.43
N SER A 305 -0.07 9.35 -12.20
CA SER A 305 0.48 8.01 -12.40
C SER A 305 0.91 7.78 -13.86
N TYR A 306 0.14 8.25 -14.82
CA TYR A 306 0.47 8.13 -16.24
C TYR A 306 1.71 8.94 -16.65
N ARG A 307 2.07 9.98 -15.89
CA ARG A 307 3.32 10.74 -16.14
C ARG A 307 4.58 9.95 -15.79
N ARG A 308 4.47 8.91 -14.96
CA ARG A 308 5.56 7.94 -14.71
C ARG A 308 5.78 7.06 -15.94
N LEU A 309 4.72 6.68 -16.66
CA LEU A 309 4.74 5.77 -17.81
C LEU A 309 5.15 6.48 -19.11
N THR A 310 6.41 6.90 -19.18
CA THR A 310 6.98 7.55 -20.36
C THR A 310 8.18 6.79 -20.91
N ARG A 311 8.47 6.99 -22.19
CA ARG A 311 9.65 6.42 -22.83
C ARG A 311 10.92 7.00 -22.23
N TYR A 312 11.99 6.20 -22.21
CA TYR A 312 13.34 6.60 -21.82
C TYR A 312 13.56 6.90 -20.33
N LEU A 313 12.60 6.56 -19.47
CA LEU A 313 12.76 6.49 -18.02
C LEU A 313 12.67 5.04 -17.52
N SER A 314 13.02 4.81 -16.26
CA SER A 314 13.09 3.48 -15.64
C SER A 314 11.75 2.74 -15.52
N ALA A 315 10.62 3.44 -15.68
CA ALA A 315 9.29 2.86 -15.58
C ALA A 315 8.91 2.10 -16.86
N PRO A 316 8.47 0.84 -16.76
CA PRO A 316 8.08 0.08 -17.93
C PRO A 316 6.74 0.56 -18.50
N ILE A 317 6.66 0.61 -19.83
CA ILE A 317 5.49 1.03 -20.61
C ILE A 317 4.89 -0.10 -21.46
N ASN A 318 5.17 -1.34 -21.09
CA ASN A 318 4.81 -2.53 -21.85
C ASN A 318 4.33 -3.62 -20.89
N VAL A 319 3.63 -4.60 -21.46
CA VAL A 319 3.28 -5.84 -20.76
C VAL A 319 4.18 -7.00 -21.21
N HIS A 320 5.38 -6.74 -21.73
CA HIS A 320 6.33 -7.81 -22.01
C HIS A 320 6.88 -8.36 -20.70
N TRP A 321 7.48 -9.55 -20.78
CA TRP A 321 8.14 -10.16 -19.64
C TRP A 321 9.54 -10.67 -20.00
N GLY A 322 10.39 -10.81 -18.98
CA GLY A 322 11.71 -11.41 -19.15
C GLY A 322 12.40 -11.73 -17.83
N TYR A 323 13.29 -12.71 -17.87
CA TYR A 323 14.17 -13.03 -16.74
C TYR A 323 15.14 -11.88 -16.49
N ASP A 324 15.14 -11.36 -15.26
CA ASP A 324 15.97 -10.24 -14.80
C ASP A 324 16.01 -9.00 -15.73
N ASN A 325 14.95 -8.80 -16.51
CA ASN A 325 14.86 -7.68 -17.44
C ASN A 325 14.05 -6.52 -16.83
N ARG A 326 14.75 -5.50 -16.31
CA ARG A 326 14.13 -4.30 -15.72
C ARG A 326 13.41 -3.40 -16.74
N THR A 327 13.59 -3.62 -18.05
CA THR A 327 12.86 -2.88 -19.12
C THR A 327 11.47 -3.46 -19.41
N ALA A 328 11.19 -4.67 -18.91
CA ALA A 328 9.90 -5.33 -19.05
C ALA A 328 8.94 -4.89 -17.94
N GLY A 329 7.65 -4.79 -18.25
CA GLY A 329 6.61 -4.54 -17.22
C GLY A 329 6.43 -5.71 -16.25
N LEU A 330 6.75 -6.92 -16.70
CA LEU A 330 6.68 -8.14 -15.91
C LEU A 330 8.08 -8.76 -15.81
N ARG A 331 8.76 -8.55 -14.70
CA ARG A 331 10.10 -9.12 -14.49
C ARG A 331 9.99 -10.47 -13.79
N VAL A 332 10.86 -11.41 -14.15
CA VAL A 332 11.02 -12.68 -13.44
C VAL A 332 12.39 -12.66 -12.76
N PRO A 333 12.47 -12.44 -11.43
CA PRO A 333 13.75 -12.47 -10.71
C PRO A 333 14.39 -13.86 -10.75
N MET A 334 15.71 -13.90 -10.90
CA MET A 334 16.47 -15.14 -10.77
C MET A 334 16.35 -15.67 -9.35
N SER A 335 15.89 -16.92 -9.23
CA SER A 335 15.52 -17.55 -7.96
C SER A 335 15.52 -19.06 -8.10
N ASP A 336 15.51 -19.75 -6.96
CA ASP A 336 15.25 -21.18 -6.93
C ASP A 336 13.76 -21.50 -7.21
N ALA A 337 13.42 -22.79 -7.24
CA ALA A 337 12.07 -23.24 -7.53
C ALA A 337 11.04 -22.81 -6.47
N GLN A 338 11.41 -22.66 -5.20
CA GLN A 338 10.48 -22.26 -4.15
C GLN A 338 10.22 -20.75 -4.17
N ALA A 339 11.22 -19.95 -4.51
CA ALA A 339 11.14 -18.49 -4.58
C ALA A 339 10.72 -17.94 -5.96
N ARG A 340 10.41 -18.81 -6.94
CA ARG A 340 9.96 -18.40 -8.28
C ARG A 340 8.71 -17.54 -8.22
N ARG A 341 8.78 -16.36 -8.83
CA ARG A 341 7.73 -15.34 -8.78
C ARG A 341 7.75 -14.45 -10.02
N VAL A 342 6.68 -13.69 -10.20
CA VAL A 342 6.60 -12.61 -11.19
C VAL A 342 6.53 -11.29 -10.44
N GLU A 343 7.31 -10.31 -10.87
CA GLU A 343 7.31 -8.94 -10.38
C GLU A 343 6.52 -8.06 -11.37
N ASN A 344 5.38 -7.54 -10.93
CA ASN A 344 4.66 -6.52 -11.68
C ASN A 344 5.23 -5.14 -11.36
N ARG A 345 5.78 -4.48 -12.38
CA ARG A 345 6.51 -3.21 -12.25
C ARG A 345 5.70 -1.98 -12.68
N VAL A 346 4.47 -2.18 -13.10
CA VAL A 346 3.64 -1.14 -13.72
C VAL A 346 3.02 -0.21 -12.68
N GLY A 347 2.61 -0.73 -11.52
CA GLY A 347 1.95 0.03 -10.45
C GLY A 347 2.77 1.23 -9.97
N GLY A 348 2.08 2.36 -9.75
CA GLY A 348 2.62 3.51 -9.05
C GLY A 348 2.49 3.36 -7.53
N ALA A 349 3.32 4.08 -6.77
CA ALA A 349 3.21 4.15 -5.31
C ALA A 349 1.86 4.74 -4.82
N ASP A 350 1.15 5.40 -5.73
CA ASP A 350 -0.18 6.00 -5.53
C ASP A 350 -1.34 5.06 -5.86
N ALA A 351 -1.07 3.81 -6.21
CA ALA A 351 -2.09 2.76 -6.26
C ALA A 351 -2.58 2.41 -4.84
N ASN A 352 -3.83 1.93 -4.77
CA ASN A 352 -4.43 1.41 -3.54
C ASN A 352 -3.70 0.13 -3.10
#